data_AF-A0AA41NAA5-F1
#
_entry.id   AF-A0AA41NAA5-F1
#
_cell.length_a   1.000
_cell.length_b   1.000
_cell.length_c   1.000
_cell.angle_alpha   90.00
_cell.angle_beta   90.00
_cell.angle_gamma   90.00
#
_symmetry.space_group_name_H-M   'P 1'
#
loop_
_entity.id
_entity.type
_entity.pdbx_description
1 polymer ?
#
loop_
_entity_poly.entity_id
_entity_poly.type
_entity_poly.pdbx_seq_one_letter_code
_entity_poly.pdbx_strand_id
1 'polypeptide(L)'
;MTRPLPCCFKDCQNIPGIEKVDDVVKRLLFLEMANQNEKLKIKQEQLMNKVVANPEDTSPLEAQIFALTIKIRNHEEHMQKHRKDKAHKRYLLVSIDQRKKMLKNLCKTNYDVFEKTCRELGIEYTFPPVYYRTAHRCFVAKRALCLSKAEETKKDLKSCSMAATEQDDPGTQRALPKPAQRHSKETNKVC
;
A
#
# COMPACT_ATOMS: atom_id res chain seq x y z
N MET A 1 -16.67 -10.37 -14.78
CA MET A 1 -16.99 -10.96 -13.46
C MET A 1 -16.63 -12.45 -13.50
N THR A 2 -15.33 -12.78 -13.43
CA THR A 2 -14.90 -14.18 -13.36
C THR A 2 -15.20 -14.71 -11.97
N ARG A 3 -16.31 -15.46 -11.85
CA ARG A 3 -16.69 -16.16 -10.62
C ARG A 3 -15.85 -17.44 -10.56
N PRO A 4 -14.89 -17.61 -9.64
CA PRO A 4 -14.31 -18.92 -9.44
C PRO A 4 -15.33 -19.75 -8.64
N LEU A 5 -15.95 -20.71 -9.32
CA LEU A 5 -16.69 -21.84 -8.75
C LEU A 5 -15.69 -22.99 -8.50
N PRO A 6 -15.94 -24.01 -7.66
CA PRO A 6 -16.72 -24.08 -6.43
C PRO A 6 -15.84 -24.73 -5.33
N CYS A 7 -15.22 -23.94 -4.45
CA CYS A 7 -14.43 -24.50 -3.35
C CYS A 7 -15.37 -25.02 -2.25
N CYS A 8 -15.17 -26.27 -1.81
CA CYS A 8 -15.77 -26.78 -0.58
C CYS A 8 -15.15 -26.08 0.63
N PHE A 9 -15.84 -26.12 1.77
CA PHE A 9 -15.28 -25.65 3.04
C PHE A 9 -13.86 -26.15 3.25
N LYS A 10 -13.00 -25.28 3.79
CA LYS A 10 -11.60 -25.58 4.10
C LYS A 10 -11.41 -26.91 4.80
N ASP A 11 -12.16 -27.09 5.87
CA ASP A 11 -12.02 -28.23 6.77
C ASP A 11 -12.47 -29.53 6.09
N CYS A 12 -13.28 -29.44 5.03
CA CYS A 12 -13.76 -30.59 4.27
C CYS A 12 -12.85 -30.98 3.10
N GLN A 13 -11.90 -30.13 2.69
CA GLN A 13 -10.99 -30.42 1.56
C GLN A 13 -10.01 -31.54 1.88
N ASN A 14 -9.56 -31.62 3.14
CA ASN A 14 -8.55 -32.60 3.56
C ASN A 14 -9.15 -33.96 3.99
N ILE A 15 -10.47 -34.15 3.89
CA ILE A 15 -11.11 -35.41 4.29
C ILE A 15 -11.04 -36.41 3.11
N PRO A 16 -10.35 -37.55 3.27
CA PRO A 16 -10.27 -38.54 2.20
C PRO A 16 -11.65 -39.12 1.89
N GLY A 17 -12.02 -39.14 0.60
CA GLY A 17 -13.29 -39.72 0.12
C GLY A 17 -14.45 -38.74 -0.06
N ILE A 18 -14.25 -37.43 0.18
CA ILE A 18 -15.27 -36.38 -0.03
C ILE A 18 -15.83 -36.36 -1.47
N GLU A 19 -15.01 -36.77 -2.44
CA GLU A 19 -15.37 -36.81 -3.87
C GLU A 19 -16.40 -37.89 -4.19
N LYS A 20 -16.49 -38.95 -3.36
CA LYS A 20 -17.40 -40.08 -3.54
C LYS A 20 -18.78 -39.85 -2.90
N VAL A 21 -18.97 -38.74 -2.21
CA VAL A 21 -20.22 -38.43 -1.51
C VAL A 21 -21.29 -37.95 -2.51
N ASP A 22 -22.55 -38.17 -2.18
CA ASP A 22 -23.72 -37.73 -2.95
C ASP A 22 -23.68 -36.24 -3.31
N ASP A 23 -24.22 -35.93 -4.48
CA ASP A 23 -24.26 -34.56 -5.01
C ASP A 23 -25.04 -33.58 -4.13
N VAL A 24 -26.01 -34.06 -3.34
CA VAL A 24 -26.75 -33.25 -2.37
C VAL A 24 -25.83 -32.79 -1.24
N VAL A 25 -24.99 -33.68 -0.72
CA VAL A 25 -24.03 -33.35 0.34
C VAL A 25 -22.94 -32.43 -0.21
N LYS A 26 -22.46 -32.68 -1.44
CA LYS A 26 -21.55 -31.76 -2.14
C LYS A 26 -22.13 -30.35 -2.24
N ARG A 27 -23.43 -30.21 -2.53
CA ARG A 27 -24.12 -28.91 -2.57
C ARG A 27 -24.16 -28.20 -1.23
N LEU A 28 -24.42 -28.91 -0.15
CA LEU A 28 -24.43 -28.35 1.21
C LEU A 28 -23.04 -27.86 1.63
N LEU A 29 -21.99 -28.52 1.14
CA LEU A 29 -20.60 -28.17 1.42
C LEU A 29 -20.02 -27.07 0.51
N PHE A 30 -20.79 -26.59 -0.49
CA PHE A 30 -20.32 -25.53 -1.37
C PHE A 30 -20.33 -24.15 -0.70
N LEU A 31 -19.38 -23.30 -1.15
CA LEU A 31 -19.24 -21.90 -0.73
C LEU A 31 -20.50 -21.05 -0.88
N GLU A 32 -21.43 -21.45 -1.75
CA GLU A 32 -22.70 -20.73 -1.94
C GLU A 32 -23.51 -20.70 -0.64
N MET A 33 -23.59 -21.84 0.04
CA MET A 33 -24.32 -22.02 1.31
C MET A 33 -23.47 -21.64 2.54
N ALA A 34 -22.22 -21.24 2.33
CA ALA A 34 -21.27 -20.93 3.40
C ALA A 34 -21.49 -19.56 4.06
N ASN A 35 -21.19 -19.51 5.36
CA ASN A 35 -21.09 -18.26 6.12
C ASN A 35 -19.94 -17.38 5.58
N GLN A 36 -20.04 -16.06 5.77
CA GLN A 36 -19.01 -15.10 5.38
C GLN A 36 -17.64 -15.44 5.97
N ASN A 37 -17.56 -15.93 7.21
CA ASN A 37 -16.30 -16.30 7.85
C ASN A 37 -15.54 -17.39 7.05
N GLU A 38 -16.26 -18.38 6.55
CA GLU A 38 -15.67 -19.46 5.75
C GLU A 38 -15.18 -18.96 4.39
N LYS A 39 -15.91 -18.01 3.79
CA LYS A 39 -15.48 -17.28 2.59
C LYS A 39 -14.17 -16.50 2.85
N LEU A 40 -14.02 -15.88 4.03
CA LEU A 40 -12.80 -15.17 4.39
C LEU A 40 -11.61 -16.11 4.57
N LYS A 41 -11.80 -17.27 5.21
CA LYS A 41 -10.75 -18.28 5.34
C LYS A 41 -10.23 -18.70 3.96
N ILE A 42 -11.13 -19.01 3.02
CA ILE A 42 -10.75 -19.46 1.68
C ILE A 42 -10.00 -18.36 0.92
N LYS A 43 -10.49 -17.12 0.97
CA LYS A 43 -9.77 -15.96 0.41
C LYS A 43 -8.36 -15.82 1.02
N GLN A 44 -8.19 -16.14 2.30
CA GLN A 44 -6.88 -16.10 2.97
C GLN A 44 -5.92 -17.12 2.39
N GLU A 45 -6.36 -18.36 2.18
CA GLU A 45 -5.51 -19.35 1.51
C GLU A 45 -5.13 -18.91 0.11
N GLN A 46 -6.12 -18.47 -0.67
CA GLN A 46 -5.90 -18.12 -2.06
C GLN A 46 -4.91 -16.96 -2.20
N LEU A 47 -4.85 -16.05 -1.23
CA LEU A 47 -3.84 -15.01 -1.20
C LEU A 47 -2.49 -15.56 -0.71
N MET A 48 -2.47 -16.36 0.35
CA MET A 48 -1.23 -16.95 0.87
C MET A 48 -0.53 -17.83 -0.17
N ASN A 49 -1.26 -18.71 -0.84
CA ASN A 49 -0.75 -19.62 -1.88
C ASN A 49 -0.23 -18.89 -3.12
N LYS A 50 -0.67 -17.63 -3.37
CA LYS A 50 -0.17 -16.83 -4.49
C LYS A 50 1.17 -16.18 -4.19
N VAL A 51 1.39 -15.74 -2.95
CA VAL A 51 2.59 -14.99 -2.59
C VAL A 51 3.71 -15.92 -2.11
N VAL A 52 3.35 -16.99 -1.43
CA VAL A 52 4.30 -17.89 -0.78
C VAL A 52 4.64 -19.05 -1.72
N ALA A 53 5.93 -19.25 -2.01
CA ALA A 53 6.40 -20.37 -2.82
C ALA A 53 6.28 -21.73 -2.10
N ASN A 54 6.52 -21.75 -0.77
CA ASN A 54 6.37 -22.92 0.09
C ASN A 54 5.50 -22.55 1.31
N PRO A 55 4.32 -23.16 1.52
CA PRO A 55 3.40 -22.77 2.58
C PRO A 55 4.00 -22.89 4.00
N GLU A 56 5.02 -23.74 4.18
CA GLU A 56 5.70 -23.95 5.46
C GLU A 56 6.71 -22.85 5.82
N ASP A 57 7.20 -22.08 4.84
CA ASP A 57 8.19 -21.02 5.05
C ASP A 57 7.53 -19.65 5.36
N THR A 58 6.21 -19.62 5.55
CA THR A 58 5.47 -18.36 5.69
C THR A 58 5.85 -17.64 6.98
N SER A 59 6.47 -16.46 6.86
CA SER A 59 6.77 -15.65 8.04
C SER A 59 5.47 -15.20 8.73
N PRO A 60 5.44 -15.15 10.08
CA PRO A 60 4.22 -14.80 10.81
C PRO A 60 3.75 -13.37 10.47
N LEU A 61 4.68 -12.48 10.10
CA LEU A 61 4.36 -11.10 9.72
C LEU A 61 3.61 -11.02 8.39
N GLU A 62 4.02 -11.78 7.38
CA GLU A 62 3.34 -11.82 6.08
C GLU A 62 1.94 -12.41 6.21
N ALA A 63 1.83 -13.58 6.85
CA ALA A 63 0.55 -14.25 7.11
C ALA A 63 -0.46 -13.30 7.77
N GLN A 64 0.00 -12.56 8.78
CA GLN A 64 -0.84 -11.63 9.51
C GLN A 64 -1.19 -10.37 8.69
N ILE A 65 -0.32 -9.89 7.78
CA ILE A 65 -0.67 -8.81 6.84
C ILE A 65 -1.75 -9.27 5.84
N PHE A 66 -1.68 -10.50 5.34
CA PHE A 66 -2.73 -11.07 4.48
C PHE A 66 -4.07 -11.17 5.23
N ALA A 67 -4.04 -11.71 6.45
CA ALA A 67 -5.23 -11.83 7.30
C ALA A 67 -5.86 -10.45 7.60
N LEU A 68 -5.04 -9.44 7.94
CA LEU A 68 -5.51 -8.07 8.15
C LEU A 68 -6.09 -7.46 6.88
N THR A 69 -5.48 -7.71 5.73
CA THR A 69 -5.97 -7.16 4.45
C THR A 69 -7.34 -7.72 4.07
N ILE A 70 -7.60 -9.00 4.34
CA ILE A 70 -8.91 -9.61 4.13
C ILE A 70 -9.95 -9.03 5.09
N LYS A 71 -9.59 -8.85 6.37
CA LYS A 71 -10.45 -8.18 7.35
C LYS A 71 -10.81 -6.76 6.92
N ILE A 72 -9.83 -6.00 6.43
CA ILE A 72 -10.04 -4.63 5.91
C ILE A 72 -11.03 -4.65 4.75
N ARG A 73 -10.82 -5.51 3.73
CA ARG A 73 -11.76 -5.62 2.59
C ARG A 73 -13.18 -5.99 3.03
N ASN A 74 -13.31 -6.90 3.99
CA ASN A 74 -14.62 -7.26 4.56
C ASN A 74 -15.29 -6.10 5.32
N HIS A 75 -14.50 -5.33 6.08
CA HIS A 75 -15.01 -4.12 6.75
C HIS A 75 -15.39 -3.03 5.74
N GLU A 76 -14.67 -2.88 4.63
CA GLU A 76 -15.02 -1.98 3.54
C GLU A 76 -16.37 -2.38 2.89
N GLU A 77 -16.57 -3.67 2.57
CA GLU A 77 -17.84 -4.19 2.06
C GLU A 77 -19.01 -3.92 3.04
N HIS A 78 -18.77 -4.08 4.35
CA HIS A 78 -19.77 -3.77 5.37
C HIS A 78 -20.05 -2.26 5.47
N MET A 79 -19.03 -1.41 5.44
CA MET A 79 -19.16 0.06 5.49
C MET A 79 -19.86 0.65 4.29
N GLN A 80 -19.71 0.04 3.10
CA GLN A 80 -20.44 0.44 1.90
C GLN A 80 -21.96 0.32 2.09
N LYS A 81 -22.40 -0.74 2.78
CA LYS A 81 -23.81 -0.99 3.11
C LYS A 81 -24.27 -0.17 4.33
N HIS A 82 -23.47 -0.12 5.38
CA HIS A 82 -23.82 0.48 6.68
C HIS A 82 -22.94 1.68 7.02
N ARG A 83 -23.18 2.82 6.36
CA ARG A 83 -22.34 4.03 6.51
C ARG A 83 -22.40 4.71 7.87
N LYS A 84 -23.45 4.46 8.67
CA LYS A 84 -23.68 5.12 9.96
C LYS A 84 -23.03 4.38 11.14
N ASP A 85 -22.53 3.17 10.93
CA ASP A 85 -21.91 2.40 12.02
C ASP A 85 -20.51 2.94 12.34
N LYS A 86 -20.39 3.54 13.53
CA LYS A 86 -19.13 4.15 14.00
C LYS A 86 -18.18 3.10 14.60
N ALA A 87 -18.70 1.99 15.12
CA ALA A 87 -17.88 0.95 15.74
C ALA A 87 -17.06 0.24 14.67
N HIS A 88 -17.70 -0.19 13.58
CA HIS A 88 -17.01 -0.81 12.45
C HIS A 88 -16.08 0.15 11.72
N LYS A 89 -16.42 1.44 11.63
CA LYS A 89 -15.49 2.46 11.11
C LYS A 89 -14.22 2.57 11.96
N ARG A 90 -14.36 2.54 13.29
CA ARG A 90 -13.21 2.52 14.20
C ARG A 90 -12.37 1.26 13.99
N TYR A 91 -12.98 0.08 13.92
CA TYR A 91 -12.24 -1.17 13.69
C TYR A 91 -11.48 -1.15 12.36
N LEU A 92 -12.10 -0.64 11.30
CA LEU A 92 -11.45 -0.48 10.00
C LEU A 92 -10.19 0.40 10.09
N LEU A 93 -10.28 1.58 10.71
CA LEU A 93 -9.14 2.47 10.88
C LEU A 93 -8.02 1.82 11.69
N VAL A 94 -8.36 1.16 12.80
CA VAL A 94 -7.40 0.45 13.65
C VAL A 94 -6.70 -0.67 12.86
N SER A 95 -7.42 -1.45 12.07
CA SER A 95 -6.83 -2.51 11.23
C SER A 95 -5.91 -1.95 10.15
N ILE A 96 -6.26 -0.82 9.53
CA ILE A 96 -5.40 -0.13 8.55
C ILE A 96 -4.09 0.31 9.20
N ASP A 97 -4.15 0.89 10.40
CA ASP A 97 -2.96 1.36 11.12
C ASP A 97 -2.08 0.20 11.61
N GLN A 98 -2.70 -0.89 12.08
CA GLN A 98 -2.00 -2.13 12.40
C GLN A 98 -1.26 -2.67 11.17
N ARG A 99 -1.92 -2.76 10.02
CA ARG A 99 -1.30 -3.21 8.76
C ARG A 99 -0.13 -2.30 8.36
N LYS A 100 -0.28 -0.98 8.46
CA LYS A 100 0.80 -0.01 8.18
C LYS A 100 2.00 -0.21 9.10
N LYS A 101 1.77 -0.47 10.38
CA LYS A 101 2.83 -0.77 11.35
C LYS A 101 3.58 -2.04 10.98
N MET A 102 2.86 -3.07 10.55
CA MET A 102 3.47 -4.33 10.11
C MET A 102 4.28 -4.18 8.83
N LEU A 103 3.76 -3.44 7.84
CA LEU A 103 4.50 -3.12 6.61
C LEU A 103 5.77 -2.31 6.89
N LYS A 104 5.72 -1.37 7.85
CA LYS A 104 6.90 -0.65 8.31
C LYS A 104 7.95 -1.59 8.93
N ASN A 105 7.51 -2.61 9.66
CA ASN A 105 8.42 -3.59 10.23
C ASN A 105 9.03 -4.49 9.15
N LEU A 106 8.22 -4.96 8.19
CA LEU A 106 8.71 -5.76 7.07
C LEU A 106 9.72 -5.01 6.21
N CYS A 107 9.47 -3.74 5.91
CA CYS A 107 10.41 -2.90 5.15
C CYS A 107 11.81 -2.94 5.79
N LYS A 108 11.87 -2.78 7.12
CA LYS A 108 13.12 -2.76 7.89
C LYS A 108 13.84 -4.10 7.96
N THR A 109 13.08 -5.21 7.98
CA THR A 109 13.64 -6.55 8.15
C THR A 109 14.05 -7.16 6.82
N ASN A 110 13.11 -7.23 5.85
CA ASN A 110 13.25 -7.94 4.59
C ASN A 110 12.57 -7.15 3.47
N TYR A 111 13.36 -6.43 2.69
CA TYR A 111 12.83 -5.55 1.64
C TYR A 111 12.22 -6.34 0.47
N ASP A 112 12.84 -7.44 0.03
CA ASP A 112 12.37 -8.22 -1.12
C ASP A 112 10.96 -8.81 -0.89
N VAL A 113 10.72 -9.29 0.33
CA VAL A 113 9.42 -9.80 0.78
C VAL A 113 8.39 -8.68 0.83
N PHE A 114 8.79 -7.52 1.35
CA PHE A 114 7.94 -6.35 1.42
C PHE A 114 7.46 -5.91 0.02
N GLU A 115 8.37 -5.83 -0.96
CA GLU A 115 8.02 -5.44 -2.33
C GLU A 115 7.04 -6.44 -2.97
N LYS A 116 7.31 -7.75 -2.84
CA LYS A 116 6.41 -8.81 -3.31
C LYS A 116 5.03 -8.69 -2.68
N THR A 117 4.97 -8.51 -1.36
CA THR A 117 3.71 -8.38 -0.60
C THR A 117 2.91 -7.16 -1.05
N CYS A 118 3.57 -6.01 -1.25
CA CYS A 118 2.93 -4.79 -1.74
C CYS A 118 2.37 -4.95 -3.16
N ARG A 119 3.12 -5.63 -4.04
CA ARG A 119 2.72 -5.91 -5.43
C ARG A 119 1.47 -6.80 -5.48
N GLU A 120 1.48 -7.89 -4.73
CA GLU A 120 0.37 -8.88 -4.73
C GLU A 120 -0.90 -8.35 -4.08
N LEU A 121 -0.75 -7.55 -3.01
CA LEU A 121 -1.90 -6.94 -2.34
C LEU A 121 -2.43 -5.69 -3.05
N GLY A 122 -1.65 -5.12 -3.98
CA GLY A 122 -1.94 -3.83 -4.62
C GLY A 122 -1.91 -2.66 -3.63
N ILE A 123 -0.98 -2.68 -2.67
CA ILE A 123 -0.87 -1.66 -1.62
C ILE A 123 0.35 -0.79 -1.88
N GLU A 124 0.11 0.51 -2.03
CA GLU A 124 1.17 1.52 -2.03
C GLU A 124 1.54 1.93 -0.60
N TYR A 125 2.83 1.82 -0.26
CA TYR A 125 3.33 2.27 1.03
C TYR A 125 3.73 3.74 0.97
N THR A 126 2.93 4.60 1.63
CA THR A 126 3.25 6.02 1.77
C THR A 126 3.88 6.30 3.13
N PHE A 127 5.00 7.01 3.14
CA PHE A 127 5.62 7.47 4.38
C PHE A 127 4.69 8.46 5.12
N PRO A 128 4.57 8.34 6.45
CA PRO A 128 3.76 9.28 7.22
C PRO A 128 4.39 10.69 7.17
N PRO A 129 3.58 11.75 7.11
CA PRO A 129 4.10 13.11 7.14
C PRO A 129 4.78 13.38 8.50
N VAL A 130 5.81 14.23 8.49
CA VAL A 130 6.55 14.60 9.71
C VAL A 130 5.64 15.32 10.71
N TYR A 131 4.68 16.12 10.23
CA TYR A 131 3.77 16.90 11.07
C TYR A 131 2.33 16.77 10.60
N TYR A 132 1.43 16.47 11.53
CA TYR A 132 -0.02 16.50 11.31
C TYR A 132 -0.57 17.90 11.62
N ARG A 133 -0.47 18.82 10.65
CA ARG A 133 -1.06 20.17 10.76
C ARG A 133 -2.39 20.24 10.03
N THR A 134 -3.41 20.82 10.67
CA THR A 134 -4.70 21.04 10.02
C THR A 134 -4.59 22.15 8.98
N ALA A 135 -4.93 21.83 7.73
CA ALA A 135 -4.96 22.78 6.63
C ALA A 135 -6.26 23.61 6.67
N HIS A 136 -6.27 24.67 7.47
CA HIS A 136 -7.38 25.62 7.51
C HIS A 136 -7.43 26.48 6.24
N ARG A 137 -8.60 27.08 5.95
CA ARG A 137 -8.85 27.83 4.70
C ARG A 137 -7.78 28.89 4.40
N CYS A 138 -7.42 29.70 5.40
CA CYS A 138 -6.38 30.73 5.26
C CYS A 138 -4.98 30.14 4.94
N PHE A 139 -4.57 29.07 5.62
CA PHE A 139 -3.32 28.38 5.31
C PHE A 139 -3.28 27.84 3.89
N VAL A 140 -4.38 27.24 3.41
CA VAL A 140 -4.46 26.72 2.05
C VAL A 140 -4.33 27.85 1.02
N ALA A 141 -5.07 28.94 1.19
CA ALA A 141 -5.01 30.10 0.30
C ALA A 141 -3.62 30.75 0.30
N LYS A 142 -3.04 30.96 1.48
CA LYS A 142 -1.68 31.52 1.62
C LYS A 142 -0.63 30.61 0.99
N ARG A 143 -0.72 29.31 1.22
CA ARG A 143 0.20 28.32 0.62
C ARG A 143 0.09 28.31 -0.90
N ALA A 144 -1.13 28.35 -1.45
CA ALA A 144 -1.34 28.40 -2.90
C ALA A 144 -0.70 29.66 -3.52
N LEU A 145 -0.95 30.82 -2.93
CA LEU A 145 -0.35 32.08 -3.37
C LEU A 145 1.18 32.04 -3.32
N CYS A 146 1.76 31.53 -2.22
CA CYS A 146 3.21 31.41 -2.08
C CYS A 146 3.81 30.47 -3.12
N LEU A 147 3.12 29.38 -3.48
CA LEU A 147 3.57 28.45 -4.52
C LEU A 147 3.55 29.12 -5.90
N SER A 148 2.47 29.81 -6.27
CA SER A 148 2.38 30.54 -7.54
C SER A 148 3.49 31.60 -7.67
N LYS A 149 3.70 32.41 -6.62
CA LYS A 149 4.80 33.39 -6.60
C LYS A 149 6.17 32.75 -6.68
N ALA A 150 6.36 31.58 -6.06
CA ALA A 150 7.63 30.85 -6.15
C ALA A 150 7.86 30.29 -7.56
N GLU A 151 6.81 29.96 -8.31
CA GLU A 151 6.93 29.52 -9.70
C GLU A 151 7.23 30.68 -10.65
N GLU A 152 6.60 31.85 -10.44
CA GLU A 152 6.87 33.09 -11.17
C GLU A 152 8.34 33.51 -11.01
N THR A 153 8.80 33.69 -9.77
CA THR A 153 10.19 34.09 -9.50
C THR A 153 11.22 33.09 -10.05
N LYS A 154 10.92 31.78 -10.06
CA LYS A 154 11.77 30.77 -10.71
C LYS A 154 11.83 30.93 -12.23
N LYS A 155 10.74 31.34 -12.88
CA LYS A 155 10.70 31.60 -14.33
C LYS A 155 11.51 32.84 -14.66
N ASP A 156 11.34 33.92 -13.89
CA ASP A 156 12.06 35.18 -14.07
C ASP A 156 13.58 35.02 -13.83
N LEU A 157 13.97 34.28 -12.79
CA LEU A 157 15.39 33.96 -12.54
C LEU A 157 15.98 33.11 -13.68
N LYS A 158 15.22 32.16 -14.23
CA LYS A 158 15.66 31.34 -15.37
C LYS A 158 15.79 32.15 -16.65
N SER A 159 14.84 33.04 -16.96
CA SER A 159 14.93 33.90 -18.15
C SER A 159 16.10 34.87 -18.05
N CYS A 160 16.33 35.46 -16.87
CA CYS A 160 17.50 36.31 -16.62
C CYS A 160 18.82 35.53 -16.70
N SER A 161 18.90 34.28 -16.22
CA SER A 161 20.12 33.47 -16.34
C SER A 161 20.40 33.03 -17.78
N MET A 162 19.36 32.73 -18.57
CA MET A 162 19.48 32.36 -19.98
C MET A 162 19.94 33.56 -20.82
N ALA A 163 19.37 34.74 -20.56
CA ALA A 163 19.80 35.98 -21.21
C ALA A 163 21.25 36.38 -20.87
N ALA A 164 21.75 36.01 -19.69
CA ALA A 164 23.14 36.22 -19.29
C ALA A 164 24.12 35.23 -19.94
N THR A 165 23.69 34.02 -20.32
CA THR A 165 24.55 33.03 -21.00
C THR A 165 24.69 33.27 -22.50
N GLU A 166 23.77 34.04 -23.11
CA GLU A 166 23.85 34.49 -24.51
C GLU A 166 24.77 35.70 -24.74
N GLN A 167 25.27 36.35 -23.67
CA GLN A 167 26.14 37.53 -23.76
C GLN A 167 27.63 37.26 -23.48
N ASP A 168 28.02 36.00 -23.21
CA ASP A 168 29.43 35.63 -23.05
C ASP A 168 30.04 35.25 -24.42
N ASP A 169 30.81 36.18 -25.01
CA ASP A 169 31.70 35.92 -26.15
C ASP A 169 32.65 34.74 -25.88
N PRO A 170 33.00 33.91 -26.89
CA PRO A 170 33.85 32.72 -26.73
C PRO A 170 35.32 33.14 -26.57
N GLY A 171 35.70 33.65 -25.41
CA GLY A 171 37.02 34.28 -25.30
C GLY A 171 37.49 34.68 -23.91
N THR A 172 37.15 33.97 -22.83
CA THR A 172 37.90 34.06 -21.57
C THR A 172 37.72 32.78 -20.76
N GLN A 173 38.79 31.98 -20.65
CA GLN A 173 38.85 30.85 -19.73
C GLN A 173 38.94 31.37 -18.28
N ARG A 174 37.79 31.67 -17.66
CA ARG A 174 37.73 31.83 -16.21
C ARG A 174 37.68 30.45 -15.58
N ALA A 175 38.78 30.05 -14.95
CA ALA A 175 38.83 28.86 -14.11
C ALA A 175 37.71 28.94 -13.05
N LEU A 176 36.72 28.06 -13.18
CA LEU A 176 35.66 27.89 -12.20
C LEU A 176 36.28 27.57 -10.83
N PRO A 177 35.97 28.31 -9.76
CA PRO A 177 36.29 27.83 -8.43
C PRO A 177 35.51 26.53 -8.22
N LYS A 178 36.23 25.42 -8.01
CA LYS A 178 35.64 24.10 -7.78
C LYS A 178 34.57 24.24 -6.69
N PRO A 179 33.33 23.79 -6.93
CA PRO A 179 32.29 23.88 -5.91
C PRO A 179 32.75 23.07 -4.69
N ALA A 180 32.80 23.71 -3.53
CA ALA A 180 32.99 23.02 -2.27
C ALA A 180 31.93 21.93 -2.18
N GLN A 181 32.37 20.68 -2.01
CA GLN A 181 31.49 19.53 -1.82
C GLN A 181 30.62 19.81 -0.60
N ARG A 182 29.41 20.33 -0.81
CA ARG A 182 28.34 20.13 0.16
C ARG A 182 28.06 18.65 0.08
N HIS A 183 28.53 17.90 1.08
CA HIS A 183 28.04 16.57 1.37
C HIS A 183 26.53 16.69 1.58
N SER A 184 25.76 16.60 0.50
CA SER A 184 24.38 16.17 0.56
C SER A 184 24.46 14.79 1.16
N LYS A 185 24.18 14.70 2.47
CA LYS A 185 23.77 13.45 3.06
C LYS A 185 22.48 13.09 2.32
N GLU A 186 22.64 12.32 1.25
CA GLU A 186 21.60 11.50 0.65
C GLU A 186 21.14 10.55 1.74
N THR A 187 20.22 11.00 2.59
CA THR A 187 19.38 10.11 3.37
C THR A 187 18.19 9.71 2.50
N ASN A 188 18.49 9.15 1.32
CA ASN A 188 17.63 8.18 0.64
C ASN A 188 18.26 6.80 0.84
N LYS A 189 18.51 6.50 2.10
CA LYS A 189 18.66 5.16 2.64
C LYS A 189 17.87 5.18 3.93
N VAL A 190 16.59 4.86 3.86
CA VAL A 190 15.85 4.44 5.04
C VAL A 190 15.42 3.03 4.74
N CYS A 191 16.16 2.11 5.37
CA CYS A 191 15.87 0.68 5.46
C CYS A 191 14.40 0.44 5.85
#